data_AF-R0KSY3-F1
#
_entry.id   AF-R0KSY3-F1
#
_cell.length_a   1.000
_cell.length_b   1.000
_cell.length_c   1.000
_cell.angle_alpha   90.00
_cell.angle_beta   90.00
_cell.angle_gamma   90.00
#
_symmetry.space_group_name_H-M   'P 1'
#
loop_
_entity.id
_entity.type
_entity.pdbx_description
1 polymer ?
#
loop_
_entity_poly.entity_id
_entity_poly.type
_entity_poly.pdbx_seq_one_letter_code
_entity_poly.pdbx_strand_id
1 'polypeptide(L)'
;MSSHISSRALDDEVSYVVPLSNYGTDGLCRDYTLRRSKWEAEANAGSHEARMDWMKYIGPIEEFGGCNPINGNFSAVALPLTRPDRLRLVAYLLEYIFMYDNMVEVANADGSDTNNQHDQRPQEWRYTDPALGKTEMQAKMMEQLTSMDPSCTGRVKRTWKETISIVSPNKGTLFGSLEEYLDFRVVDAGTSLVEALLLFGMGVTLTEEEDAILDPIRKPCFAALSLGNDYLSFDREYLEFLESEDEKTLKNAVWLHMQWDSVGVDAAKKTVLEATRKYEAQFLEDCAQFQRGSKGFSEKLKRHLDALAYQVSGNVVWSLNCPRYCPDHRYDSNAGIEDQLTAKAMPEFLGIEYKVRIAQRAKEAPGQLAVMNSGLENGRSRNSSSETSLTASDDTGSTPERSVSP
;
A
#
# COMPACT_ATOMS: atom_id res chain seq x y z
N MET A 1 -41.34 7.88 0.11
CA MET A 1 -40.54 9.12 0.12
C MET A 1 -39.09 8.71 0.29
N SER A 2 -38.31 8.66 -0.80
CA SER A 2 -36.89 8.30 -0.75
C SER A 2 -36.12 9.54 -0.32
N SER A 3 -35.57 9.55 0.89
CA SER A 3 -34.68 10.61 1.34
C SER A 3 -33.38 10.51 0.55
N HIS A 4 -33.20 11.36 -0.46
CA HIS A 4 -31.91 11.52 -1.11
C HIS A 4 -30.91 12.06 -0.07
N ILE A 5 -30.09 11.16 0.47
CA ILE A 5 -28.93 11.52 1.29
C ILE A 5 -27.92 12.19 0.33
N SER A 6 -27.47 13.39 0.67
CA SER A 6 -26.43 14.10 -0.10
C SER A 6 -25.10 13.34 -0.02
N SER A 7 -24.28 13.38 -1.07
CA SER A 7 -22.90 12.85 -1.10
C SER A 7 -22.10 13.27 0.12
N ARG A 8 -22.23 14.54 0.55
CA ARG A 8 -21.57 15.07 1.75
C ARG A 8 -21.99 14.37 3.04
N ALA A 9 -23.27 14.00 3.17
CA ALA A 9 -23.76 13.28 4.34
C ALA A 9 -23.23 11.84 4.38
N LEU A 10 -23.13 11.16 3.22
CA LEU A 10 -22.47 9.85 3.13
C LEU A 10 -20.99 9.93 3.50
N ASP A 11 -20.32 10.99 3.05
CA ASP A 11 -18.91 11.22 3.36
C ASP A 11 -18.71 11.52 4.85
N ASP A 12 -19.61 12.28 5.48
CA ASP A 12 -19.63 12.53 6.92
C ASP A 12 -20.00 11.29 7.75
N GLU A 13 -20.54 10.22 7.18
CA GLU A 13 -20.74 8.95 7.90
C GLU A 13 -19.42 8.18 8.09
N VAL A 14 -18.53 8.24 7.10
CA VAL A 14 -17.28 7.43 7.07
C VAL A 14 -16.06 8.17 7.60
N SER A 15 -16.02 9.49 7.50
CA SER A 15 -14.89 10.33 7.96
C SER A 15 -15.37 11.67 8.53
N TYR A 16 -14.43 12.45 9.06
CA TYR A 16 -14.65 13.84 9.48
C TYR A 16 -13.57 14.74 8.87
N VAL A 17 -13.90 16.01 8.71
CA VAL A 17 -12.94 17.04 8.28
C VAL A 17 -11.96 17.34 9.41
N VAL A 18 -10.68 17.47 9.05
CA VAL A 18 -9.61 17.89 9.96
C VAL A 18 -9.07 19.24 9.46
N PRO A 19 -8.90 20.26 10.32
CA PRO A 19 -8.34 21.54 9.89
C PRO A 19 -6.89 21.40 9.43
N LEU A 20 -6.61 21.69 8.15
CA LEU A 20 -5.24 21.70 7.62
C LEU A 20 -4.36 22.75 8.30
N SER A 21 -4.95 23.81 8.86
CA SER A 21 -4.24 24.84 9.64
C SER A 21 -3.49 24.31 10.86
N ASN A 22 -3.77 23.07 11.29
CA ASN A 22 -3.06 22.43 12.39
C ASN A 22 -1.69 21.88 11.97
N TYR A 23 -1.37 21.88 10.68
CA TYR A 23 -0.18 21.25 10.11
C TYR A 23 0.71 22.28 9.40
N GLY A 24 2.03 22.16 9.61
CA GLY A 24 3.02 22.88 8.81
C GLY A 24 3.24 22.16 7.49
N THR A 25 2.43 22.46 6.48
CA THR A 25 2.48 21.77 5.18
C THR A 25 3.47 22.38 4.19
N ASP A 26 4.27 23.35 4.62
CA ASP A 26 5.11 24.18 3.74
C ASP A 26 4.33 24.67 2.52
N GLY A 27 3.08 25.12 2.71
CA GLY A 27 2.23 25.64 1.65
C GLY A 27 1.75 24.62 0.61
N LEU A 28 2.06 23.33 0.76
CA LEU A 28 1.40 22.24 0.03
C LEU A 28 -0.05 22.12 0.48
N CYS A 29 -0.89 21.59 -0.41
CA CYS A 29 -2.31 21.30 -0.21
C CYS A 29 -3.15 22.47 0.35
N ARG A 30 -2.75 23.73 0.09
CA ARG A 30 -3.33 24.94 0.70
C ARG A 30 -4.85 25.08 0.57
N ASP A 31 -5.39 24.78 -0.62
CA ASP A 31 -6.80 24.95 -0.94
C ASP A 31 -7.57 23.61 -0.95
N TYR A 32 -6.96 22.57 -0.37
CA TYR A 32 -7.56 21.25 -0.25
C TYR A 32 -8.33 21.14 1.05
N THR A 33 -9.21 20.14 1.12
CA THR A 33 -9.81 19.69 2.38
C THR A 33 -9.08 18.42 2.83
N LEU A 34 -8.82 18.29 4.13
CA LEU A 34 -8.33 17.05 4.74
C LEU A 34 -9.48 16.35 5.46
N ARG A 35 -9.57 15.03 5.30
CA ARG A 35 -10.49 14.19 6.06
C ARG A 35 -9.76 12.98 6.64
N ARG A 36 -10.22 12.50 7.79
CA ARG A 36 -9.68 11.31 8.45
C ARG A 36 -10.83 10.32 8.73
N SER A 37 -10.61 9.06 8.39
CA SER A 37 -11.58 7.99 8.59
C SER A 37 -11.97 7.84 10.05
N LYS A 38 -13.25 7.60 10.30
CA LYS A 38 -13.77 7.22 11.63
C LYS A 38 -13.45 5.77 11.97
N TRP A 39 -12.98 5.00 11.00
CA TRP A 39 -12.75 3.56 11.06
C TRP A 39 -11.26 3.23 11.00
N GLU A 40 -10.40 4.15 11.41
CA GLU A 40 -8.95 4.00 11.36
C GLU A 40 -8.42 2.76 12.08
N ALA A 41 -9.12 2.25 13.10
CA ALA A 41 -8.79 0.97 13.73
C ALA A 41 -8.79 -0.20 12.73
N GLU A 42 -9.66 -0.19 11.71
CA GLU A 42 -9.62 -1.19 10.63
C GLU A 42 -8.37 -1.02 9.76
N ALA A 43 -7.94 0.21 9.52
CA ALA A 43 -6.72 0.47 8.76
C ALA A 43 -5.48 -0.01 9.53
N ASN A 44 -5.39 0.33 10.81
CA ASN A 44 -4.32 -0.13 11.70
C ASN A 44 -4.29 -1.67 11.80
N ALA A 45 -5.46 -2.30 11.96
CA ALA A 45 -5.55 -3.76 12.00
C ALA A 45 -5.16 -4.43 10.67
N GLY A 46 -5.49 -3.80 9.53
CA GLY A 46 -5.11 -4.29 8.20
C GLY A 46 -3.60 -4.21 7.96
N SER A 47 -3.01 -3.06 8.28
CA SER A 47 -1.55 -2.87 8.25
C SER A 47 -0.83 -3.85 9.17
N HIS A 48 -1.30 -4.03 10.41
CA HIS A 48 -0.72 -4.99 11.34
C HIS A 48 -0.80 -6.44 10.84
N GLU A 49 -1.96 -6.84 10.31
CA GLU A 49 -2.14 -8.17 9.73
C GLU A 49 -1.18 -8.42 8.55
N ALA A 50 -0.98 -7.43 7.67
CA ALA A 50 -0.04 -7.54 6.55
C ALA A 50 1.40 -7.77 7.02
N ARG A 51 1.84 -7.06 8.06
CA ARG A 51 3.19 -7.23 8.65
C ARG A 51 3.35 -8.59 9.34
N MET A 52 2.31 -9.08 10.03
CA MET A 52 2.35 -10.42 10.63
C MET A 52 2.46 -11.51 9.58
N ASP A 53 1.66 -11.41 8.52
CA ASP A 53 1.73 -12.35 7.39
C ASP A 53 3.09 -12.25 6.69
N TRP A 54 3.63 -11.04 6.51
CA TRP A 54 4.96 -10.84 5.95
C TRP A 54 6.04 -11.56 6.77
N MET A 55 6.05 -11.38 8.09
CA MET A 55 6.99 -12.07 8.97
C MET A 55 6.85 -13.59 8.89
N LYS A 56 5.61 -14.08 8.78
CA LYS A 56 5.31 -15.50 8.70
C LYS A 56 5.74 -16.14 7.38
N TYR A 57 5.54 -15.44 6.26
CA TYR A 57 5.66 -16.04 4.93
C TYR A 57 6.95 -15.64 4.20
N ILE A 58 7.51 -14.47 4.49
CA ILE A 58 8.63 -13.88 3.76
C ILE A 58 9.87 -13.81 4.66
N GLY A 59 9.77 -13.14 5.81
CA GLY A 59 10.89 -12.96 6.73
C GLY A 59 10.78 -11.71 7.60
N PRO A 60 11.80 -11.42 8.44
CA PRO A 60 11.76 -10.28 9.34
C PRO A 60 11.59 -8.96 8.59
N ILE A 61 10.83 -8.04 9.18
CA ILE A 61 10.65 -6.68 8.67
C ILE A 61 10.62 -5.71 9.83
N GLU A 62 11.53 -4.74 9.82
CA GLU A 62 11.62 -3.68 10.83
C GLU A 62 11.12 -2.34 10.29
N GLU A 63 10.89 -2.25 8.99
CA GLU A 63 10.46 -1.03 8.32
C GLU A 63 8.98 -0.71 8.51
N PHE A 64 8.65 0.56 8.31
CA PHE A 64 7.29 1.07 8.42
C PHE A 64 6.62 1.20 7.06
N GLY A 65 5.38 0.72 6.98
CA GLY A 65 4.47 0.99 5.88
C GLY A 65 3.62 2.23 6.11
N GLY A 66 2.31 2.07 6.06
CA GLY A 66 1.34 3.18 6.08
C GLY A 66 0.91 3.64 7.48
N CYS A 67 1.30 2.94 8.56
CA CYS A 67 0.92 3.32 9.92
C CYS A 67 1.52 4.68 10.33
N ASN A 68 0.68 5.57 10.87
CA ASN A 68 1.10 6.82 11.50
C ASN A 68 0.09 7.16 12.63
N PRO A 69 0.41 6.87 13.90
CA PRO A 69 -0.54 7.06 14.99
C PRO A 69 -0.90 8.54 15.28
N ILE A 70 -0.05 9.48 14.88
CA ILE A 70 -0.22 10.91 15.18
C ILE A 70 -1.13 11.55 14.12
N ASN A 71 -0.66 11.62 12.87
CA ASN A 71 -1.41 12.30 11.81
C ASN A 71 -2.49 11.41 11.17
N GLY A 72 -2.37 10.09 11.34
CA GLY A 72 -3.34 9.08 10.93
C GLY A 72 -2.77 8.09 9.93
N ASN A 73 -3.20 6.83 10.02
CA ASN A 73 -2.83 5.79 9.05
C ASN A 73 -3.07 6.28 7.61
N PHE A 74 -2.14 6.01 6.69
CA PHE A 74 -2.20 6.44 5.29
C PHE A 74 -3.56 6.15 4.65
N SER A 75 -4.08 4.93 4.82
CA SER A 75 -5.40 4.54 4.27
C SER A 75 -6.55 5.34 4.88
N ALA A 76 -6.42 5.78 6.13
CA ALA A 76 -7.44 6.54 6.83
C ALA A 76 -7.47 8.02 6.42
N VAL A 77 -6.35 8.60 5.98
CA VAL A 77 -6.26 10.02 5.62
C VAL A 77 -6.19 10.26 4.11
N ALA A 78 -5.55 9.38 3.34
CA ALA A 78 -5.49 9.47 1.88
C ALA A 78 -6.74 8.88 1.22
N LEU A 79 -7.36 7.86 1.83
CA LEU A 79 -8.57 7.21 1.32
C LEU A 79 -9.75 7.34 2.29
N PRO A 80 -10.09 8.55 2.78
CA PRO A 80 -11.01 8.75 3.90
C PRO A 80 -12.47 8.41 3.58
N LEU A 81 -12.80 8.21 2.30
CA LEU A 81 -14.13 7.81 1.83
C LEU A 81 -14.29 6.29 1.68
N THR A 82 -13.27 5.53 2.06
CA THR A 82 -13.30 4.06 2.02
C THR A 82 -14.39 3.53 2.94
N ARG A 83 -15.19 2.60 2.42
CA ARG A 83 -16.25 1.97 3.19
C ARG A 83 -15.66 1.16 4.36
N PRO A 84 -16.31 1.15 5.54
CA PRO A 84 -15.78 0.48 6.73
C PRO A 84 -15.47 -1.01 6.53
N ASP A 85 -16.33 -1.70 5.79
CA ASP A 85 -16.20 -3.13 5.46
C ASP A 85 -15.02 -3.45 4.52
N ARG A 86 -14.46 -2.44 3.85
CA ARG A 86 -13.35 -2.58 2.89
C ARG A 86 -12.02 -2.04 3.41
N LEU A 87 -12.05 -1.15 4.41
CA LEU A 87 -10.88 -0.38 4.84
C LEU A 87 -9.73 -1.26 5.33
N ARG A 88 -10.03 -2.35 6.06
CA ARG A 88 -8.99 -3.27 6.52
C ARG A 88 -8.25 -3.94 5.37
N LEU A 89 -8.97 -4.41 4.37
CA LEU A 89 -8.37 -5.04 3.19
C LEU A 89 -7.56 -4.02 2.39
N VAL A 90 -8.10 -2.81 2.19
CA VAL A 90 -7.38 -1.73 1.52
C VAL A 90 -6.06 -1.40 2.25
N ALA A 91 -6.09 -1.29 3.57
CA ALA A 91 -4.89 -1.02 4.36
C ALA A 91 -3.89 -2.18 4.34
N TYR A 92 -4.36 -3.43 4.36
CA TYR A 92 -3.51 -4.61 4.18
C TYR A 92 -2.75 -4.54 2.85
N LEU A 93 -3.44 -4.20 1.75
CA LEU A 93 -2.81 -4.09 0.43
C LEU A 93 -1.80 -2.95 0.37
N LEU A 94 -2.12 -1.78 0.91
CA LEU A 94 -1.22 -0.64 0.93
C LEU A 94 0.01 -0.91 1.79
N GLU A 95 -0.15 -1.56 2.94
CA GLU A 95 0.98 -1.97 3.77
C GLU A 95 1.90 -2.93 3.01
N TYR A 96 1.32 -3.93 2.31
CA TYR A 96 2.11 -4.82 1.45
C TYR A 96 2.87 -4.05 0.38
N ILE A 97 2.23 -3.08 -0.28
CA ILE A 97 2.88 -2.27 -1.32
C ILE A 97 4.07 -1.50 -0.73
N PHE A 98 3.91 -0.85 0.42
CA PHE A 98 5.03 -0.15 1.07
C PHE A 98 6.18 -1.08 1.48
N MET A 99 5.89 -2.30 1.93
CA MET A 99 6.93 -3.28 2.28
C MET A 99 7.61 -3.85 1.01
N TYR A 100 6.85 -4.03 -0.06
CA TYR A 100 7.35 -4.51 -1.34
C TYR A 100 8.28 -3.49 -2.00
N ASP A 101 7.94 -2.21 -1.94
CA ASP A 101 8.78 -1.07 -2.38
C ASP A 101 10.20 -1.20 -1.81
N ASN A 102 10.33 -1.30 -0.48
CA ASN A 102 11.62 -1.43 0.21
C ASN A 102 12.36 -2.72 -0.20
N MET A 103 11.64 -3.83 -0.37
CA MET A 103 12.25 -5.09 -0.82
C MET A 103 12.77 -5.03 -2.25
N VAL A 104 12.06 -4.34 -3.15
CA VAL A 104 12.52 -4.24 -4.53
C VAL A 104 13.73 -3.33 -4.61
N GLU A 105 13.86 -2.31 -3.76
CA GLU A 105 15.10 -1.53 -3.64
C GLU A 105 16.26 -2.41 -3.12
N VAL A 106 16.05 -3.17 -2.04
CA VAL A 106 17.09 -4.04 -1.44
C VAL A 106 17.51 -5.21 -2.34
N ALA A 107 16.55 -5.97 -2.90
CA ALA A 107 16.86 -7.11 -3.80
C ALA A 107 17.53 -6.68 -5.10
N ASN A 108 17.42 -5.39 -5.43
CA ASN A 108 18.06 -4.78 -6.57
C ASN A 108 19.46 -4.24 -6.29
N ALA A 109 19.79 -3.91 -5.05
CA ALA A 109 21.16 -3.58 -4.66
C ALA A 109 22.06 -4.82 -4.77
N ASP A 110 21.59 -5.98 -4.30
CA ASP A 110 22.45 -7.14 -4.09
C ASP A 110 22.91 -7.91 -5.34
N GLY A 111 22.45 -7.57 -6.55
CA GLY A 111 23.00 -8.01 -7.86
C GLY A 111 23.27 -9.52 -8.07
N SER A 112 22.91 -10.38 -7.13
CA SER A 112 23.42 -11.73 -7.00
C SER A 112 22.25 -12.69 -6.94
N ASP A 113 22.32 -13.71 -7.79
CA ASP A 113 21.59 -14.95 -7.61
C ASP A 113 21.76 -15.38 -6.15
N THR A 114 20.70 -15.25 -5.35
CA THR A 114 20.66 -15.53 -3.90
C THR A 114 20.81 -17.02 -3.56
N ASN A 115 21.39 -17.81 -4.46
CA ASN A 115 21.53 -19.25 -4.27
C ASN A 115 22.74 -19.66 -3.41
N ASN A 116 23.66 -18.76 -3.02
CA ASN A 116 24.90 -19.23 -2.37
C ASN A 116 25.61 -18.31 -1.36
N GLN A 117 25.01 -17.26 -0.81
CA GLN A 117 25.62 -16.55 0.31
C GLN A 117 25.04 -17.01 1.65
N HIS A 118 25.93 -17.25 2.61
CA HIS A 118 25.68 -17.90 3.90
C HIS A 118 24.34 -17.48 4.54
N ASP A 119 23.43 -18.45 4.66
CA ASP A 119 22.10 -18.31 5.24
C ASP A 119 22.19 -17.97 6.75
N GLN A 120 22.27 -16.67 7.04
CA GLN A 120 22.22 -16.09 8.39
C GLN A 120 20.78 -15.96 8.93
N ARG A 121 19.77 -16.51 8.25
CA ARG A 121 18.39 -16.47 8.76
C ARG A 121 18.27 -17.24 10.08
N PRO A 122 17.48 -16.74 11.04
CA PRO A 122 17.16 -17.49 12.26
C PRO A 122 16.65 -18.88 11.90
N GLN A 123 16.96 -19.88 12.73
CA GLN A 123 16.72 -21.30 12.43
C GLN A 123 15.25 -21.62 12.07
N GLU A 124 14.31 -20.81 12.56
CA GLU A 124 12.87 -20.89 12.29
C GLU A 124 12.49 -20.56 10.83
N TRP A 125 13.32 -19.80 10.11
CA TRP A 125 13.03 -19.26 8.77
C TRP A 125 13.92 -19.84 7.67
N ARG A 126 14.74 -20.84 7.99
CA ARG A 126 15.57 -21.57 7.00
C ARG A 126 14.76 -22.34 5.96
N TYR A 127 13.46 -22.55 6.22
CA TYR A 127 12.57 -23.34 5.36
C TYR A 127 11.49 -22.50 4.66
N THR A 128 11.45 -21.18 4.88
CA THR A 128 10.54 -20.30 4.12
C THR A 128 11.22 -19.87 2.83
N ASP A 129 10.54 -20.08 1.70
CA ASP A 129 10.91 -19.52 0.40
C ASP A 129 10.20 -18.16 0.25
N PRO A 130 10.94 -17.03 0.30
CA PRO A 130 10.35 -15.70 0.21
C PRO A 130 9.58 -15.46 -1.10
N ALA A 131 9.95 -16.13 -2.19
CA ALA A 131 9.22 -16.02 -3.46
C ALA A 131 7.85 -16.73 -3.37
N LEU A 132 7.80 -17.90 -2.71
CA LEU A 132 6.53 -18.56 -2.41
C LEU A 132 5.70 -17.72 -1.43
N GLY A 133 6.30 -17.16 -0.39
CA GLY A 133 5.60 -16.30 0.57
C GLY A 133 4.98 -15.05 -0.07
N LYS A 134 5.72 -14.38 -0.97
CA LYS A 134 5.18 -13.29 -1.80
C LYS A 134 3.98 -13.75 -2.62
N THR A 135 4.08 -14.92 -3.25
CA THR A 135 3.00 -15.49 -4.05
C THR A 135 1.77 -15.81 -3.22
N GLU A 136 1.94 -16.36 -2.01
CA GLU A 136 0.84 -16.67 -1.08
C GLU A 136 0.11 -15.41 -0.62
N MET A 137 0.84 -14.36 -0.20
CA MET A 137 0.23 -13.10 0.19
C MET A 137 -0.50 -12.43 -0.99
N GLN A 138 0.09 -12.43 -2.19
CA GLN A 138 -0.56 -11.90 -3.40
C GLN A 138 -1.81 -12.69 -3.77
N ALA A 139 -1.79 -14.02 -3.68
CA ALA A 139 -2.96 -14.86 -3.90
C ALA A 139 -4.08 -14.53 -2.90
N LYS A 140 -3.76 -14.45 -1.60
CA LYS A 140 -4.69 -14.03 -0.54
C LYS A 140 -5.34 -12.68 -0.85
N MET A 141 -4.54 -11.67 -1.20
CA MET A 141 -5.06 -10.34 -1.53
C MET A 141 -6.03 -10.39 -2.72
N MET A 142 -5.66 -11.08 -3.80
CA MET A 142 -6.48 -11.14 -5.01
C MET A 142 -7.76 -11.96 -4.82
N GLU A 143 -7.72 -13.01 -4.01
CA GLU A 143 -8.90 -13.79 -3.61
C GLU A 143 -9.86 -12.93 -2.79
N GLN A 144 -9.38 -12.23 -1.77
CA GLN A 144 -10.23 -11.39 -0.91
C GLN A 144 -10.83 -10.20 -1.68
N LEU A 145 -10.06 -9.54 -2.54
CA LEU A 145 -10.60 -8.50 -3.43
C LEU A 145 -11.74 -9.05 -4.28
N THR A 146 -11.50 -10.20 -4.94
CA THR A 146 -12.48 -10.82 -5.84
C THR A 146 -13.74 -11.26 -5.09
N SER A 147 -13.59 -11.83 -3.90
CA SER A 147 -14.70 -12.25 -3.04
C SER A 147 -15.55 -11.05 -2.59
N MET A 148 -14.90 -9.93 -2.27
CA MET A 148 -15.56 -8.75 -1.75
C MET A 148 -16.25 -7.91 -2.84
N ASP A 149 -15.58 -7.67 -3.97
CA ASP A 149 -16.14 -6.90 -5.09
C ASP A 149 -15.48 -7.29 -6.42
N PRO A 150 -16.03 -8.28 -7.14
CA PRO A 150 -15.50 -8.70 -8.43
C PRO A 150 -15.44 -7.58 -9.46
N SER A 151 -16.39 -6.64 -9.42
CA SER A 151 -16.52 -5.55 -10.40
C SER A 151 -15.39 -4.52 -10.27
N CYS A 152 -15.02 -4.16 -9.04
CA CYS A 152 -13.89 -3.25 -8.79
C CYS A 152 -12.53 -3.94 -8.95
N THR A 153 -12.46 -5.25 -8.66
CA THR A 153 -11.20 -6.02 -8.64
C THR A 153 -10.46 -6.02 -9.97
N GLY A 154 -11.19 -5.99 -11.10
CA GLY A 154 -10.58 -5.99 -12.43
C GLY A 154 -9.59 -4.84 -12.64
N ARG A 155 -9.91 -3.63 -12.17
CA ARG A 155 -9.03 -2.45 -12.27
C ARG A 155 -7.80 -2.59 -11.36
N VAL A 156 -7.99 -3.09 -10.14
CA VAL A 156 -6.88 -3.32 -9.18
C VAL A 156 -5.89 -4.33 -9.75
N LYS A 157 -6.37 -5.46 -10.29
CA LYS A 157 -5.51 -6.48 -10.91
C LYS A 157 -4.70 -5.95 -12.09
N ARG A 158 -5.29 -5.07 -12.91
CA ARG A 158 -4.62 -4.47 -14.08
C ARG A 158 -3.50 -3.52 -13.64
N THR A 159 -3.85 -2.53 -12.83
CA THR A 159 -2.91 -1.51 -12.34
C THR A 159 -1.78 -2.13 -11.50
N TRP A 160 -2.08 -3.15 -10.70
CA TRP A 160 -1.05 -3.91 -9.96
C TRP A 160 0.00 -4.55 -10.88
N LYS A 161 -0.44 -5.19 -11.97
CA LYS A 161 0.47 -5.80 -12.95
C LYS A 161 1.33 -4.74 -13.65
N GLU A 162 0.74 -3.60 -14.00
CA GLU A 162 1.44 -2.48 -14.63
C GLU A 162 2.53 -1.93 -13.70
N THR A 163 2.20 -1.64 -12.43
CA THR A 163 3.17 -1.17 -11.43
C THR A 163 4.34 -2.15 -11.27
N ILE A 164 4.08 -3.44 -11.03
CA ILE A 164 5.17 -4.44 -10.90
C ILE A 164 6.05 -4.51 -12.15
N SER A 165 5.45 -4.40 -13.34
CA SER A 165 6.18 -4.49 -14.61
C SER A 165 7.15 -3.32 -14.85
N ILE A 166 6.89 -2.15 -14.25
CA ILE A 166 7.70 -0.94 -14.43
C ILE A 166 8.79 -0.81 -13.36
N VAL A 167 8.54 -1.28 -12.14
CA VAL A 167 9.53 -1.28 -11.05
C VAL A 167 10.69 -2.24 -11.36
N SER A 168 10.44 -3.32 -12.10
CA SER A 168 11.42 -4.40 -12.33
C SER A 168 12.58 -4.15 -13.34
N PRO A 169 12.53 -3.26 -14.36
CA PRO A 169 13.62 -3.13 -15.35
C PRO A 169 14.40 -1.81 -15.39
N ASN A 170 13.97 -0.73 -14.72
CA ASN A 170 14.47 0.63 -15.02
C ASN A 170 15.64 1.11 -14.17
N LYS A 171 16.67 0.28 -13.95
CA LYS A 171 17.91 0.73 -13.30
C LYS A 171 18.75 1.55 -14.27
N GLY A 172 19.11 2.76 -13.87
CA GLY A 172 19.99 3.65 -14.67
C GLY A 172 19.28 4.44 -15.77
N THR A 173 17.95 4.51 -15.77
CA THR A 173 17.23 5.46 -16.62
C THR A 173 17.63 6.87 -16.24
N LEU A 174 18.19 7.61 -17.19
CA LEU A 174 18.51 9.02 -17.05
C LEU A 174 17.35 9.81 -17.62
N PHE A 175 16.86 10.78 -16.86
CA PHE A 175 15.79 11.69 -17.28
C PHE A 175 16.42 13.02 -17.67
N GLY A 176 16.01 13.59 -18.80
CA GLY A 176 16.49 14.89 -19.29
C GLY A 176 15.66 16.08 -18.81
N SER A 177 14.45 15.85 -18.31
CA SER A 177 13.58 16.90 -17.76
C SER A 177 12.59 16.36 -16.73
N LEU A 178 11.92 17.28 -16.03
CA LEU A 178 10.86 16.95 -15.07
C LEU A 178 9.69 16.22 -15.74
N GLU A 179 9.33 16.62 -16.95
CA GLU A 179 8.23 16.00 -17.71
C GLU A 179 8.54 14.54 -18.06
N GLU A 180 9.75 14.27 -18.55
CA GLU A 180 10.20 12.90 -18.84
C GLU A 180 10.24 12.05 -17.57
N TYR A 181 10.72 12.63 -16.47
CA TYR A 181 10.69 11.97 -15.17
C TYR A 181 9.26 11.67 -14.71
N LEU A 182 8.32 12.61 -14.86
CA LEU A 182 6.92 12.43 -14.43
C LEU A 182 6.18 11.35 -15.23
N ASP A 183 6.47 11.20 -16.53
CA ASP A 183 5.91 10.13 -17.36
C ASP A 183 6.24 8.73 -16.80
N PHE A 184 7.44 8.59 -16.21
CA PHE A 184 7.84 7.39 -15.48
C PHE A 184 7.29 7.38 -14.04
N ARG A 185 7.49 8.47 -13.31
CA ARG A 185 7.33 8.55 -11.85
C ARG A 185 5.89 8.37 -11.41
N VAL A 186 4.92 8.83 -12.19
CA VAL A 186 3.49 8.65 -11.88
C VAL A 186 3.13 7.16 -11.75
N VAL A 187 3.71 6.30 -12.59
CA VAL A 187 3.42 4.87 -12.54
C VAL A 187 4.27 4.16 -11.48
N ASP A 188 5.53 4.57 -11.35
CA ASP A 188 6.47 4.09 -10.34
C ASP A 188 6.00 4.38 -8.91
N ALA A 189 5.49 5.58 -8.65
CA ALA A 189 4.84 5.98 -7.39
C ALA A 189 3.53 5.23 -7.11
N GLY A 190 3.06 4.40 -8.06
CA GLY A 190 1.85 3.60 -7.91
C GLY A 190 0.57 4.42 -7.84
N THR A 191 0.52 5.67 -8.32
CA THR A 191 -0.66 6.54 -8.14
C THR A 191 -1.92 5.92 -8.76
N SER A 192 -1.80 5.28 -9.93
CA SER A 192 -2.88 4.56 -10.60
C SER A 192 -3.39 3.35 -9.79
N LEU A 193 -2.48 2.66 -9.07
CA LEU A 193 -2.84 1.56 -8.19
C LEU A 193 -3.56 2.06 -6.94
N VAL A 194 -3.07 3.15 -6.33
CA VAL A 194 -3.74 3.80 -5.18
C VAL A 194 -5.12 4.35 -5.57
N GLU A 195 -5.28 4.91 -6.78
CA GLU A 195 -6.60 5.26 -7.32
C GLU A 195 -7.50 4.02 -7.48
N ALA A 196 -6.98 2.90 -7.99
CA ALA A 196 -7.78 1.68 -8.12
C ALA A 196 -8.25 1.18 -6.74
N LEU A 197 -7.41 1.28 -5.71
CA LEU A 197 -7.78 0.97 -4.32
C LEU A 197 -8.77 1.98 -3.72
N LEU A 198 -8.68 3.26 -4.09
CA LEU A 198 -9.66 4.28 -3.72
C LEU A 198 -11.05 3.92 -4.27
N LEU A 199 -11.12 3.62 -5.57
CA LEU A 199 -12.36 3.23 -6.26
C LEU A 199 -12.93 1.95 -5.68
N PHE A 200 -12.08 0.94 -5.43
CA PHE A 200 -12.47 -0.28 -4.71
C PHE A 200 -12.99 0.05 -3.30
N GLY A 201 -12.29 0.89 -2.54
CA GLY A 201 -12.68 1.27 -1.19
C GLY A 201 -14.04 1.97 -1.15
N MET A 202 -14.33 2.81 -2.14
CA MET A 202 -15.61 3.51 -2.29
C MET A 202 -16.72 2.64 -2.86
N GLY A 203 -16.40 1.50 -3.49
CA GLY A 203 -17.35 0.68 -4.26
C GLY A 203 -17.82 1.36 -5.53
N VAL A 204 -16.91 2.04 -6.23
CA VAL A 204 -17.17 2.81 -7.45
C VAL A 204 -16.43 2.20 -8.62
N THR A 205 -17.13 2.04 -9.75
CA THR A 205 -16.53 1.68 -11.03
C THR A 205 -16.66 2.83 -12.03
N LEU A 206 -15.68 2.91 -12.93
CA LEU A 206 -15.66 3.85 -14.06
C LEU A 206 -15.81 3.06 -15.36
N THR A 207 -16.63 3.55 -16.29
CA THR A 207 -16.61 3.06 -17.68
C THR A 207 -15.39 3.60 -18.41
N GLU A 208 -15.09 3.06 -19.59
CA GLU A 208 -13.97 3.54 -20.42
C GLU A 208 -14.16 5.00 -20.83
N GLU A 209 -15.40 5.42 -21.11
CA GLU A 209 -15.71 6.81 -21.44
C GLU A 209 -15.52 7.74 -20.25
N GLU A 210 -15.97 7.34 -19.06
CA GLU A 210 -15.76 8.10 -17.83
C GLU A 210 -14.27 8.21 -17.50
N ASP A 211 -13.51 7.14 -17.72
CA ASP A 211 -12.06 7.13 -17.51
C ASP A 211 -11.36 8.07 -18.50
N ALA A 212 -11.72 8.03 -19.79
CA ALA A 212 -11.17 8.92 -20.80
C ALA A 212 -11.46 10.40 -20.51
N ILE A 213 -12.63 10.71 -19.96
CA ILE A 213 -13.01 12.07 -19.56
C ILE A 213 -12.18 12.54 -18.35
N LEU A 214 -11.96 11.65 -17.38
CA LEU A 214 -11.25 11.99 -16.15
C LEU A 214 -9.73 11.97 -16.31
N ASP A 215 -9.17 11.25 -17.28
CA ASP A 215 -7.73 11.14 -17.51
C ASP A 215 -6.98 12.50 -17.53
N PRO A 216 -7.38 13.49 -18.36
CA PRO A 216 -6.70 14.78 -18.38
C PRO A 216 -6.81 15.56 -17.05
N ILE A 217 -7.90 15.35 -16.30
CA ILE A 217 -8.14 16.02 -15.01
C ILE A 217 -7.28 15.40 -13.91
N ARG A 218 -7.04 14.08 -13.96
CA ARG A 218 -6.29 13.34 -12.93
C ARG A 218 -4.78 13.50 -13.06
N LYS A 219 -4.27 13.74 -14.27
CA LYS A 219 -2.84 13.87 -14.54
C LYS A 219 -2.12 14.87 -13.62
N PRO A 220 -2.60 16.12 -13.43
CA PRO A 220 -2.01 17.04 -12.46
C PRO A 220 -2.05 16.52 -11.02
N CYS A 221 -3.12 15.81 -10.61
CA CYS A 221 -3.19 15.20 -9.28
C CYS A 221 -2.09 14.15 -9.07
N PHE A 222 -1.86 13.28 -10.06
CA PHE A 222 -0.83 12.24 -9.96
C PHE A 222 0.58 12.81 -9.97
N ALA A 223 0.83 13.86 -10.75
CA ALA A 223 2.08 14.60 -10.70
C ALA A 223 2.30 15.25 -9.32
N ALA A 224 1.27 15.89 -8.75
CA ALA A 224 1.35 16.49 -7.42
C ALA A 224 1.60 15.45 -6.32
N LEU A 225 0.95 14.29 -6.37
CA LEU A 225 1.18 13.19 -5.42
C LEU A 225 2.62 12.67 -5.51
N SER A 226 3.12 12.47 -6.73
CA SER A 226 4.47 11.97 -6.98
C SER A 226 5.54 12.94 -6.47
N LEU A 227 5.44 14.22 -6.85
CA LEU A 227 6.42 15.25 -6.44
C LEU A 227 6.30 15.61 -4.96
N GLY A 228 5.08 15.60 -4.41
CA GLY A 228 4.86 15.77 -2.99
C GLY A 228 5.49 14.64 -2.18
N ASN A 229 5.43 13.41 -2.69
CA ASN A 229 6.16 12.29 -2.10
C ASN A 229 7.67 12.52 -2.18
N ASP A 230 8.22 12.77 -3.37
CA ASP A 230 9.65 13.02 -3.57
C ASP A 230 10.18 14.12 -2.63
N TYR A 231 9.45 15.22 -2.46
CA TYR A 231 9.83 16.30 -1.56
C TYR A 231 9.89 15.86 -0.08
N LEU A 232 8.90 15.08 0.36
CA LEU A 232 8.73 14.69 1.77
C LEU A 232 9.56 13.45 2.15
N SER A 233 9.88 12.57 1.19
CA SER A 233 10.69 11.37 1.40
C SER A 233 12.19 11.60 1.11
N PHE A 234 12.56 12.71 0.46
CA PHE A 234 13.92 12.95 -0.02
C PHE A 234 15.00 12.72 1.04
N ASP A 235 14.82 13.23 2.26
CA ASP A 235 15.90 13.14 3.27
C ASP A 235 16.17 11.69 3.67
N ARG A 236 15.14 10.85 3.74
CA ARG A 236 15.28 9.41 3.98
C ARG A 236 15.96 8.73 2.79
N GLU A 237 15.41 8.94 1.59
CA GLU A 237 15.91 8.30 0.36
C GLU A 237 17.34 8.71 0.03
N TYR A 238 17.71 9.97 0.31
CA TYR A 238 19.06 10.47 0.11
C TYR A 238 20.04 9.84 1.09
N LEU A 239 19.64 9.60 2.34
CA LEU A 239 20.47 8.85 3.30
C LEU A 239 20.65 7.40 2.86
N GLU A 240 19.59 6.73 2.45
CA GLU A 240 19.64 5.35 1.91
C GLU A 240 20.55 5.28 0.67
N PHE A 241 20.44 6.26 -0.23
CA PHE A 241 21.31 6.40 -1.40
C PHE A 241 22.79 6.58 -1.04
N LEU A 242 23.10 7.38 0.00
CA LEU A 242 24.47 7.59 0.45
C LEU A 242 25.09 6.36 1.12
N GLU A 243 24.26 5.51 1.73
CA GLU A 243 24.67 4.26 2.36
C GLU A 243 24.80 3.10 1.35
N SER A 244 24.20 3.24 0.16
CA SER A 244 24.29 2.26 -0.93
C SER A 244 25.64 2.33 -1.66
N GLU A 245 26.31 1.19 -1.80
CA GLU A 245 27.58 1.09 -2.57
C GLU A 245 27.34 0.95 -4.09
N ASP A 246 26.15 0.49 -4.50
CA ASP A 246 25.84 0.11 -5.88
C ASP A 246 24.96 1.13 -6.64
N GLU A 247 24.26 2.01 -5.92
CA GLU A 247 23.40 3.02 -6.55
C GLU A 247 24.18 4.24 -7.01
N LYS A 248 24.04 4.57 -8.30
CA LYS A 248 24.70 5.74 -8.90
C LYS A 248 23.77 6.93 -9.13
N THR A 249 22.47 6.70 -9.00
CA THR A 249 21.42 7.69 -9.28
C THR A 249 20.24 7.47 -8.35
N LEU A 250 19.73 8.55 -7.76
CA LEU A 250 18.47 8.53 -7.00
C LEU A 250 17.29 8.98 -7.88
N LYS A 251 16.21 8.18 -7.90
CA LYS A 251 14.99 8.47 -8.68
C LYS A 251 14.04 9.39 -7.91
N ASN A 252 14.52 10.58 -7.59
CA ASN A 252 13.76 11.59 -6.84
C ASN A 252 13.91 12.95 -7.53
N ALA A 253 12.81 13.68 -7.73
CA ALA A 253 12.83 14.97 -8.42
C ALA A 253 13.79 15.99 -7.78
N VAL A 254 13.98 15.97 -6.45
CA VAL A 254 14.91 16.86 -5.77
C VAL A 254 16.34 16.54 -6.21
N TRP A 255 16.72 15.27 -6.21
CA TRP A 255 18.04 14.84 -6.70
C TRP A 255 18.23 15.22 -8.17
N LEU A 256 17.23 14.96 -9.01
CA LEU A 256 17.30 15.25 -10.44
C LEU A 256 17.48 16.76 -10.70
N HIS A 257 16.77 17.63 -9.97
CA HIS A 257 17.00 19.07 -10.06
C HIS A 257 18.38 19.51 -9.60
N MET A 258 18.97 18.85 -8.59
CA MET A 258 20.37 19.10 -8.24
C MET A 258 21.30 18.81 -9.43
N GLN A 259 21.03 17.74 -10.19
CA GLN A 259 21.83 17.36 -11.36
C GLN A 259 21.58 18.25 -12.58
N TRP A 260 20.31 18.50 -12.93
CA TRP A 260 19.92 19.28 -14.11
C TRP A 260 20.34 20.75 -13.99
N ASP A 261 20.13 21.35 -12.82
CA ASP A 261 20.32 22.77 -12.61
C ASP A 261 21.67 23.11 -11.95
N SER A 262 22.43 22.09 -11.53
CA SER A 262 23.70 22.24 -10.79
C SER A 262 23.53 23.09 -9.52
N VAL A 263 22.48 22.82 -8.75
CA VAL A 263 22.13 23.56 -7.53
C VAL A 263 22.21 22.68 -6.28
N GLY A 264 22.30 23.33 -5.10
CA GLY A 264 22.24 22.63 -3.81
C GLY A 264 20.83 22.14 -3.45
N VAL A 265 20.76 21.26 -2.47
CA VAL A 265 19.51 20.60 -2.00
C VAL A 265 18.39 21.59 -1.68
N ASP A 266 18.67 22.69 -0.99
CA ASP A 266 17.64 23.67 -0.61
C ASP A 266 16.97 24.33 -1.82
N ALA A 267 17.78 24.66 -2.83
CA ALA A 267 17.28 25.23 -4.08
C ALA A 267 16.48 24.21 -4.88
N ALA A 268 16.96 22.96 -4.96
CA ALA A 268 16.23 21.89 -5.65
C ALA A 268 14.90 21.55 -4.95
N LYS A 269 14.90 21.42 -3.61
CA LYS A 269 13.67 21.23 -2.80
C LYS A 269 12.67 22.34 -3.04
N LYS A 270 13.13 23.60 -3.11
CA LYS A 270 12.26 24.74 -3.45
C LYS A 270 11.66 24.61 -4.85
N THR A 271 12.44 24.21 -5.85
CA THR A 271 11.94 23.99 -7.21
C THR A 271 10.87 22.90 -7.25
N VAL A 272 11.11 21.75 -6.60
CA VAL A 272 10.12 20.65 -6.52
C VAL A 272 8.86 21.08 -5.78
N LEU A 273 9.00 21.83 -4.68
CA LEU A 273 7.88 22.38 -3.92
C LEU A 273 7.01 23.32 -4.77
N GLU A 274 7.63 24.22 -5.55
CA GLU A 274 6.93 25.13 -6.46
C GLU A 274 6.24 24.37 -7.61
N ALA A 275 6.90 23.36 -8.18
CA ALA A 275 6.31 22.49 -9.20
C ALA A 275 5.10 21.71 -8.66
N THR A 276 5.22 21.15 -7.46
CA THR A 276 4.13 20.42 -6.78
C THR A 276 2.91 21.32 -6.61
N ARG A 277 3.09 22.52 -6.05
CA ARG A 277 2.00 23.50 -5.86
C ARG A 277 1.34 23.93 -7.17
N LYS A 278 2.12 24.01 -8.26
CA LYS A 278 1.57 24.31 -9.59
C LYS A 278 0.63 23.20 -10.07
N TYR A 279 1.02 21.94 -9.92
CA TYR A 279 0.18 20.80 -10.28
C TYR A 279 -1.05 20.67 -9.36
N GLU A 280 -0.89 20.95 -8.07
CA GLU A 280 -2.01 21.04 -7.11
C GLU A 280 -3.05 22.07 -7.55
N ALA A 281 -2.61 23.30 -7.84
CA ALA A 281 -3.49 24.37 -8.30
C ALA A 281 -4.17 24.03 -9.64
N GLN A 282 -3.42 23.42 -10.57
CA GLN A 282 -3.97 22.97 -11.86
C GLN A 282 -5.06 21.92 -11.67
N PHE A 283 -4.84 20.93 -10.79
CA PHE A 283 -5.85 19.89 -10.50
C PHE A 283 -7.16 20.48 -9.97
N LEU A 284 -7.07 21.41 -9.00
CA LEU A 284 -8.26 22.04 -8.43
C LEU A 284 -9.00 22.91 -9.44
N GLU A 285 -8.28 23.64 -10.30
CA GLU A 285 -8.89 24.41 -11.38
C GLU A 285 -9.57 23.50 -12.42
N ASP A 286 -8.93 22.39 -12.82
CA ASP A 286 -9.51 21.41 -13.75
C ASP A 286 -10.76 20.76 -13.16
N CYS A 287 -10.73 20.40 -11.86
CA CYS A 287 -11.92 19.94 -11.14
C CYS A 287 -13.04 20.99 -11.16
N ALA A 288 -12.72 22.26 -10.90
CA ALA A 288 -13.71 23.33 -10.88
C ALA A 288 -14.29 23.60 -12.28
N GLN A 289 -13.47 23.56 -13.32
CA GLN A 289 -13.91 23.66 -14.72
C GLN A 289 -14.81 22.49 -15.09
N PHE A 290 -14.40 21.27 -14.73
CA PHE A 290 -15.21 20.07 -14.94
C PHE A 290 -16.57 20.21 -14.26
N GLN A 291 -16.63 20.69 -13.02
CA GLN A 291 -17.89 20.89 -12.31
C GLN A 291 -18.79 21.98 -12.95
N ARG A 292 -18.21 23.07 -13.48
CA ARG A 292 -18.95 24.18 -14.13
C ARG A 292 -19.46 23.85 -15.53
N GLY A 293 -18.66 23.17 -16.35
CA GLY A 293 -18.98 22.83 -17.75
C GLY A 293 -19.99 21.69 -17.90
N SER A 294 -20.21 20.93 -16.83
CA SER A 294 -20.87 19.62 -16.86
C SER A 294 -22.36 19.67 -16.58
N LYS A 295 -23.18 20.09 -17.55
CA LYS A 295 -24.62 19.78 -17.52
C LYS A 295 -24.84 18.31 -17.89
N GLY A 296 -24.84 17.41 -16.89
CA GLY A 296 -25.28 16.03 -17.08
C GLY A 296 -24.36 14.91 -16.58
N PHE A 297 -23.21 15.23 -15.97
CA PHE A 297 -22.36 14.19 -15.38
C PHE A 297 -22.83 13.75 -14.00
N SER A 298 -22.62 12.47 -13.70
CA SER A 298 -23.11 11.83 -12.49
C SER A 298 -22.37 12.31 -11.24
N GLU A 299 -23.08 12.38 -10.12
CA GLU A 299 -22.52 12.67 -8.79
C GLU A 299 -21.33 11.75 -8.44
N LYS A 300 -21.33 10.54 -9.02
CA LYS A 300 -20.25 9.56 -8.92
C LYS A 300 -18.88 10.13 -9.34
N LEU A 301 -18.79 10.83 -10.46
CA LEU A 301 -17.52 11.36 -10.97
C LEU A 301 -17.01 12.53 -10.14
N LYS A 302 -17.92 13.40 -9.67
CA LYS A 302 -17.57 14.50 -8.77
C LYS A 302 -17.00 13.97 -7.46
N ARG A 303 -17.70 13.00 -6.86
CA ARG A 303 -17.24 12.35 -5.63
C ARG A 303 -15.90 11.63 -5.81
N HIS A 304 -15.62 11.09 -6.99
CA HIS A 304 -14.30 10.53 -7.31
C HIS A 304 -13.20 11.60 -7.35
N LEU A 305 -13.44 12.75 -7.98
CA LEU A 305 -12.49 13.87 -7.99
C LEU A 305 -12.25 14.46 -6.59
N ASP A 306 -13.30 14.59 -5.78
CA ASP A 306 -13.18 15.00 -4.37
C ASP A 306 -12.32 13.99 -3.59
N ALA A 307 -12.50 12.70 -3.87
CA ALA A 307 -11.72 11.63 -3.27
C ALA A 307 -10.23 11.67 -3.64
N LEU A 308 -9.89 12.03 -4.87
CA LEU A 308 -8.51 12.28 -5.29
C LEU A 308 -7.93 13.54 -4.63
N ALA A 309 -8.74 14.58 -4.42
CA ALA A 309 -8.30 15.75 -3.66
C ALA A 309 -7.94 15.37 -2.20
N TYR A 310 -8.71 14.49 -1.57
CA TYR A 310 -8.35 13.96 -0.24
C TYR A 310 -7.06 13.14 -0.25
N GLN A 311 -6.73 12.45 -1.34
CA GLN A 311 -5.44 11.76 -1.43
C GLN A 311 -4.27 12.73 -1.35
N VAL A 312 -4.35 13.90 -2.01
CA VAL A 312 -3.28 14.91 -1.98
C VAL A 312 -3.05 15.42 -0.55
N SER A 313 -4.10 15.90 0.11
CA SER A 313 -3.98 16.41 1.48
C SER A 313 -3.62 15.33 2.49
N GLY A 314 -4.19 14.13 2.34
CA GLY A 314 -3.89 12.96 3.16
C GLY A 314 -2.44 12.50 3.03
N ASN A 315 -1.91 12.45 1.80
CA ASN A 315 -0.51 12.09 1.54
C ASN A 315 0.45 13.09 2.18
N VAL A 316 0.22 14.40 1.99
CA VAL A 316 1.05 15.44 2.59
C VAL A 316 1.05 15.30 4.12
N VAL A 317 -0.13 15.29 4.73
CA VAL A 317 -0.26 15.27 6.20
C VAL A 317 0.28 13.98 6.81
N TRP A 318 0.05 12.84 6.17
CA TRP A 318 0.66 11.57 6.61
C TRP A 318 2.18 11.65 6.58
N SER A 319 2.77 12.19 5.51
CA SER A 319 4.22 12.21 5.31
C SER A 319 4.97 13.13 6.28
N LEU A 320 4.32 14.17 6.83
CA LEU A 320 4.97 15.16 7.72
C LEU A 320 5.63 14.55 8.97
N ASN A 321 5.11 13.42 9.46
CA ASN A 321 5.64 12.74 10.64
C ASN A 321 5.45 11.21 10.61
N CYS A 322 5.25 10.62 9.42
CA CYS A 322 5.12 9.17 9.38
C CYS A 322 6.46 8.52 9.81
N PRO A 323 6.43 7.46 10.62
CA PRO A 323 7.63 6.74 11.03
C PRO A 323 8.51 6.24 9.86
N ARG A 324 7.88 6.05 8.68
CA ARG A 324 8.57 5.69 7.44
C ARG A 324 9.61 6.74 7.06
N TYR A 325 9.23 8.02 7.02
CA TYR A 325 10.13 9.12 6.62
C TYR A 325 10.81 9.82 7.79
N CYS A 326 10.26 9.72 9.00
CA CYS A 326 10.71 10.49 10.16
C CYS A 326 11.18 9.56 11.30
N PRO A 327 12.50 9.36 11.46
CA PRO A 327 13.06 8.46 12.47
C PRO A 327 12.63 8.74 13.91
N ASP A 328 12.44 10.01 14.27
CA ASP A 328 12.04 10.43 15.63
C ASP A 328 10.63 9.97 16.02
N HIS A 329 9.83 9.54 15.05
CA HIS A 329 8.46 9.04 15.26
C HIS A 329 8.37 7.51 15.25
N ARG A 330 9.51 6.80 15.10
CA ARG A 330 9.54 5.34 15.06
C ARG A 330 9.27 4.72 16.43
N TYR A 331 8.56 3.61 16.41
CA TYR A 331 8.27 2.71 17.53
C TYR A 331 8.58 1.25 17.12
N ASP A 332 8.14 0.24 17.85
CA ASP A 332 8.17 -1.13 17.32
C ASP A 332 7.02 -1.29 16.31
N SER A 333 7.35 -1.28 15.01
CA SER A 333 6.36 -1.42 13.94
C SER A 333 5.50 -2.66 14.14
N ASN A 334 6.03 -3.73 14.73
CA ASN A 334 5.36 -5.03 14.92
C ASN A 334 4.57 -5.19 16.22
N ALA A 335 4.61 -4.21 17.12
CA ALA A 335 3.96 -4.31 18.43
C ALA A 335 2.42 -4.28 18.39
N GLY A 336 1.79 -3.81 17.31
CA GLY A 336 0.33 -3.73 17.18
C GLY A 336 -0.30 -2.73 18.16
N ILE A 337 0.43 -1.67 18.51
CA ILE A 337 0.05 -0.66 19.51
C ILE A 337 -0.50 0.63 18.88
N GLU A 338 -0.73 0.65 17.56
CA GLU A 338 -1.16 1.84 16.81
C GLU A 338 -2.41 2.50 17.42
N ASP A 339 -3.45 1.72 17.71
CA ASP A 339 -4.69 2.26 18.29
C ASP A 339 -4.47 2.89 19.67
N GLN A 340 -3.52 2.35 20.47
CA GLN A 340 -3.18 2.91 21.79
C GLN A 340 -2.43 4.24 21.62
N LEU A 341 -1.50 4.30 20.68
CA LEU A 341 -0.75 5.51 20.36
C LEU A 341 -1.68 6.60 19.78
N THR A 342 -2.60 6.23 18.88
CA THR A 342 -3.61 7.14 18.33
C THR A 342 -4.55 7.64 19.42
N ALA A 343 -5.01 6.77 20.32
CA ALA A 343 -5.86 7.16 21.44
C ALA A 343 -5.21 8.20 22.37
N LYS A 344 -3.88 8.17 22.49
CA LYS A 344 -3.11 9.15 23.25
C LYS A 344 -2.91 10.46 22.49
N ALA A 345 -2.49 10.39 21.23
CA ALA A 345 -2.08 11.56 20.45
C ALA A 345 -3.27 12.40 19.95
N MET A 346 -4.34 11.74 19.51
CA MET A 346 -5.44 12.39 18.81
C MET A 346 -6.22 13.43 19.65
N PRO A 347 -6.54 13.17 20.94
CA PRO A 347 -7.20 14.18 21.77
C PRO A 347 -6.34 15.41 22.02
N GLU A 348 -5.02 15.22 22.18
CA GLU A 348 -4.07 16.31 22.40
C GLU A 348 -3.92 17.20 21.17
N PHE A 349 -3.74 16.58 19.99
CA PHE A 349 -3.44 17.30 18.76
C PHE A 349 -4.67 17.85 18.04
N LEU A 350 -5.79 17.12 18.06
CA LEU A 350 -7.01 17.47 17.32
C LEU A 350 -8.19 17.85 18.22
N GLY A 351 -8.12 17.62 19.53
CA GLY A 351 -9.29 17.78 20.41
C GLY A 351 -10.40 16.77 20.12
N ILE A 352 -10.09 15.67 19.42
CA ILE A 352 -11.05 14.64 19.03
C ILE A 352 -10.76 13.36 19.81
N GLU A 353 -11.78 12.85 20.48
CA GLU A 353 -11.72 11.55 21.15
C GLU A 353 -11.59 10.41 20.13
N TYR A 354 -10.52 9.64 20.21
CA TYR A 354 -10.37 8.44 19.39
C TYR A 354 -11.32 7.35 19.88
N LYS A 355 -12.09 6.78 18.95
CA LYS A 355 -13.00 5.66 19.23
C LYS A 355 -12.64 4.51 18.33
N VAL A 356 -12.22 3.40 18.92
CA VAL A 356 -11.99 2.15 18.18
C VAL A 356 -13.32 1.70 17.58
N ARG A 357 -13.39 1.68 16.25
CA ARG A 357 -14.55 1.19 15.49
C ARG A 357 -14.12 0.05 14.60
N ILE A 358 -14.75 -1.10 14.80
CA ILE A 358 -14.54 -2.31 14.00
C ILE A 358 -15.82 -2.55 13.21
N ALA A 359 -15.69 -2.69 11.89
CA ALA A 359 -16.78 -3.00 10.98
C ALA A 359 -17.28 -4.42 11.26
N GLN A 360 -18.61 -4.57 11.31
CA GLN A 360 -19.22 -5.89 11.39
C GLN A 360 -18.99 -6.60 10.05
N ARG A 361 -18.14 -7.63 10.04
CA ARG A 361 -18.05 -8.54 8.91
C ARG A 361 -19.40 -9.27 8.81
N ALA A 362 -20.05 -9.20 7.65
CA ALA A 362 -21.22 -10.03 7.40
C ALA A 362 -20.79 -11.48 7.65
N LYS A 363 -21.45 -12.16 8.59
CA LYS A 363 -21.22 -13.60 8.79
C LYS A 363 -21.45 -14.26 7.43
N GLU A 364 -20.45 -14.96 6.93
CA GLU A 364 -20.66 -15.97 5.90
C GLU A 364 -21.82 -16.84 6.37
N ALA A 365 -22.84 -16.99 5.52
CA ALA A 365 -23.95 -17.87 5.83
C ALA A 365 -23.39 -19.27 6.11
N PRO A 366 -23.67 -19.90 7.27
CA PRO A 366 -23.23 -21.26 7.52
C PRO A 366 -24.06 -22.19 6.62
N GLY A 367 -23.54 -22.50 5.43
CA GLY A 367 -24.33 -23.25 4.47
C GLY A 367 -23.68 -23.46 3.11
N GLN A 368 -22.42 -23.88 3.05
CA GLN A 368 -21.87 -24.58 1.87
C GLN A 368 -20.58 -25.36 2.20
N LEU A 369 -20.66 -26.25 3.19
CA LEU A 369 -19.71 -27.34 3.39
C LEU A 369 -20.44 -28.54 3.99
N ALA A 370 -21.33 -29.14 3.19
CA ALA A 370 -21.92 -30.45 3.46
C ALA A 370 -22.55 -31.03 2.18
N VAL A 371 -21.74 -31.28 1.15
CA VAL A 371 -22.10 -32.27 0.12
C VAL A 371 -20.83 -33.03 -0.24
N MET A 372 -20.57 -34.12 0.46
CA MET A 372 -20.17 -35.38 -0.17
C MET A 372 -20.30 -36.54 0.82
N ASN A 373 -21.15 -37.49 0.42
CA ASN A 373 -21.23 -38.89 0.85
C ASN A 373 -21.94 -39.23 2.17
N SER A 374 -23.27 -39.19 2.12
CA SER A 374 -24.10 -40.20 2.79
C SER A 374 -24.82 -41.04 1.73
N GLY A 375 -24.43 -42.29 1.57
CA GLY A 375 -25.16 -43.24 0.74
C GLY A 375 -24.34 -44.46 0.35
N LEU A 376 -24.31 -45.47 1.23
CA LEU A 376 -24.40 -46.90 0.90
C LEU A 376 -24.44 -47.71 2.20
N GLU A 377 -25.65 -47.99 2.68
CA GLU A 377 -25.92 -49.16 3.50
C GLU A 377 -25.89 -50.41 2.61
N ASN A 378 -25.12 -51.43 2.98
CA ASN A 378 -25.65 -52.78 3.21
C ASN A 378 -24.54 -53.74 3.61
N GLY A 379 -24.75 -54.44 4.73
CA GLY A 379 -23.80 -55.37 5.30
C GLY A 379 -23.63 -56.67 4.51
N ARG A 380 -22.48 -57.31 4.72
CA ARG A 380 -22.34 -58.77 4.79
C ARG A 380 -20.99 -59.15 5.42
N SER A 381 -21.11 -59.90 6.50
CA SER A 381 -20.14 -60.80 7.16
C SER A 381 -18.99 -61.32 6.29
N ARG A 382 -17.76 -61.32 6.84
CA ARG A 382 -16.94 -62.55 7.03
C ARG A 382 -15.60 -62.30 7.77
N ASN A 383 -15.46 -63.06 8.85
CA ASN A 383 -14.32 -63.56 9.63
C ASN A 383 -12.87 -63.46 9.09
N SER A 384 -11.97 -63.52 10.10
CA SER A 384 -10.73 -64.32 10.18
C SER A 384 -9.41 -63.58 9.91
N SER A 385 -8.63 -63.33 10.98
CA SER A 385 -7.33 -63.97 11.34
C SER A 385 -6.18 -63.52 10.42
N SER A 386 -4.97 -63.15 10.85
CA SER A 386 -4.03 -63.76 11.81
C SER A 386 -2.85 -62.75 11.91
N GLU A 387 -2.18 -62.54 13.07
CA GLU A 387 -0.83 -63.08 13.38
C GLU A 387 0.26 -62.69 12.35
N THR A 388 1.48 -62.17 12.63
CA THR A 388 2.45 -62.24 13.74
C THR A 388 3.63 -61.34 13.30
N SER A 389 4.08 -60.34 14.07
CA SER A 389 5.21 -60.31 15.02
C SER A 389 6.65 -60.38 14.41
N LEU A 390 7.48 -59.38 14.82
CA LEU A 390 8.92 -59.47 15.18
C LEU A 390 9.92 -59.75 14.03
N THR A 391 11.15 -59.21 13.92
CA THR A 391 12.10 -58.52 14.82
C THR A 391 13.32 -58.02 14.01
N ALA A 392 14.07 -57.10 14.62
CA ALA A 392 15.50 -56.74 14.52
C ALA A 392 16.44 -57.59 13.62
N SER A 393 17.57 -57.11 13.07
CA SER A 393 18.67 -56.38 13.72
C SER A 393 19.71 -55.94 12.68
N ASP A 394 20.52 -54.95 13.06
CA ASP A 394 21.88 -54.54 12.65
C ASP A 394 22.70 -55.45 11.70
N ASP A 395 23.51 -54.85 10.81
CA ASP A 395 24.95 -54.66 11.10
C ASP A 395 25.73 -53.87 10.02
N THR A 396 26.59 -52.99 10.51
CA THR A 396 27.93 -52.53 10.06
C THR A 396 28.37 -52.54 8.58
N GLY A 397 29.02 -51.43 8.18
CA GLY A 397 30.43 -51.52 7.77
C GLY A 397 30.87 -50.80 6.49
N SER A 398 31.82 -49.86 6.67
CA SER A 398 32.99 -49.61 5.81
C SER A 398 32.93 -48.51 4.71
N THR A 399 33.53 -47.36 5.04
CA THR A 399 34.41 -46.53 4.16
C THR A 399 35.67 -47.32 3.71
N PRO A 400 36.46 -46.96 2.66
CA PRO A 400 36.99 -45.59 2.43
C PRO A 400 37.40 -45.16 0.97
N GLU A 401 37.95 -43.93 0.90
CA GLU A 401 38.94 -43.38 -0.07
C GLU A 401 38.49 -42.93 -1.49
N ARG A 402 38.59 -41.61 -1.80
CA ARG A 402 39.72 -40.78 -2.30
C ARG A 402 40.09 -40.99 -3.78
N SER A 403 39.92 -39.95 -4.62
CA SER A 403 40.95 -39.33 -5.49
C SER A 403 40.30 -38.41 -6.55
N VAL A 404 40.59 -37.11 -6.55
CA VAL A 404 41.55 -36.36 -7.42
C VAL A 404 41.04 -36.06 -8.84
N SER A 405 41.12 -34.77 -9.18
CA SER A 405 40.83 -34.05 -10.43
C SER A 405 41.60 -34.54 -11.67
N PRO A 406 41.38 -33.95 -12.86
CA PRO A 406 41.81 -32.57 -13.19
C PRO A 406 40.67 -31.55 -13.30
#